data_AF-A0ABD1AX30-F1
#
_entry.id   AF-A0ABD1AX30-F1
#
_cell.length_a   1.000
_cell.length_b   1.000
_cell.length_c   1.000
_cell.angle_alpha   90.00
_cell.angle_beta   90.00
_cell.angle_gamma   90.00
#
_symmetry.space_group_name_H-M   'P 1'
#
loop_
_entity.id
_entity.type
_entity.pdbx_description
1 polymer ?
#
loop_
_entity_poly.entity_id
_entity_poly.type
_entity_poly.pdbx_seq_one_letter_code
_entity_poly.pdbx_strand_id
1 'polypeptide(L)' 'MAFSDKPHYILMFMISSTLVLFATALDVSTFATFPGEKHVVIYNVVPNRQLLYAHCKSSEIDFGMIQIHGILDFLLTFR' A
#
# COMPACT_ATOMS: atom_id res chain seq x y z
N MET A 1 42.04 -27.65 -6.70
CA MET A 1 40.73 -27.59 -6.02
C MET A 1 39.93 -28.79 -6.48
N ALA A 2 39.82 -29.82 -5.65
CA ALA A 2 39.12 -31.05 -5.99
C ALA A 2 37.61 -30.81 -5.88
N PHE A 3 36.96 -30.57 -7.02
CA PHE A 3 35.49 -30.48 -7.07
C PHE A 3 34.92 -31.90 -7.10
N SER A 4 34.64 -32.40 -5.89
CA SER A 4 33.50 -33.26 -5.52
C SER A 4 33.32 -34.60 -6.23
N ASP A 5 33.62 -35.68 -5.50
CA ASP A 5 33.27 -37.06 -5.85
C ASP A 5 31.77 -37.38 -5.74
N LYS A 6 30.89 -36.39 -5.46
CA LYS A 6 29.45 -36.60 -5.32
C LYS A 6 28.63 -35.44 -5.94
N PRO A 7 28.29 -35.52 -7.24
CA PRO A 7 27.58 -34.45 -7.95
C PRO A 7 26.19 -34.15 -7.37
N HIS A 8 25.56 -35.14 -6.73
CA HIS A 8 24.25 -35.00 -6.10
C HIS A 8 24.23 -33.98 -4.96
N TYR A 9 25.30 -33.87 -4.17
CA TYR A 9 25.35 -32.92 -3.05
C TYR A 9 25.46 -31.48 -3.55
N ILE A 10 26.22 -31.25 -4.62
CA ILE A 10 26.32 -29.92 -5.25
C ILE A 10 24.95 -29.52 -5.82
N LEU A 11 24.27 -30.45 -6.51
CA LEU A 11 22.94 -30.20 -7.07
C LEU A 11 21.92 -29.84 -5.98
N MET A 12 21.88 -30.62 -4.88
CA MET A 12 20.99 -30.34 -3.75
C MET A 12 21.30 -28.99 -3.09
N PHE A 13 22.57 -28.62 -2.99
CA PHE A 13 22.97 -27.31 -2.45
C PHE A 13 22.51 -26.15 -3.33
N MET A 14 22.62 -26.27 -4.66
CA MET A 14 22.15 -25.25 -5.61
C MET A 14 20.62 -25.10 -5.60
N ILE A 15 19.88 -26.21 -5.47
CA ILE A 15 18.42 -26.18 -5.34
C ILE A 15 18.02 -25.53 -4.01
N SER A 16 18.69 -25.88 -2.91
CA SER A 16 18.40 -25.28 -1.61
C SER A 16 18.68 -23.78 -1.58
N SER A 17 19.80 -23.33 -2.16
CA SER A 17 20.17 -21.91 -2.15
C SER A 17 19.24 -21.07 -3.01
N THR A 18 18.83 -21.57 -4.18
CA THR A 18 17.84 -20.90 -5.02
C THR A 18 16.47 -20.80 -4.36
N LEU A 19 15.98 -21.86 -3.70
CA LEU A 19 14.72 -21.82 -2.96
C LEU A 19 14.72 -20.78 -1.83
N VAL A 20 15.82 -20.69 -1.07
CA VAL A 20 15.97 -19.66 -0.03
C VAL A 20 15.97 -18.26 -0.64
N LEU A 21 16.67 -18.06 -1.76
CA LEU A 21 16.72 -16.77 -2.44
C LEU A 21 15.33 -16.34 -2.95
N PHE A 22 14.54 -17.26 -3.52
CA PHE A 22 13.16 -17.01 -3.90
C PHE A 22 12.26 -16.71 -2.71
N ALA A 23 12.39 -17.43 -1.59
CA ALA A 23 11.61 -17.16 -0.38
C ALA A 23 11.90 -15.76 0.17
N THR A 24 13.17 -15.36 0.21
CA THR A 24 13.55 -14.00 0.65
C THR A 24 13.09 -12.91 -0.31
N ALA A 25 13.14 -13.14 -1.62
CA ALA A 25 12.66 -12.18 -2.61
C ALA A 25 11.13 -12.04 -2.57
N LEU A 26 10.41 -13.14 -2.33
CA LEU A 26 8.95 -13.14 -2.19
C LEU A 26 8.52 -12.36 -0.94
N ASP A 27 9.19 -12.58 0.19
CA ASP A 27 8.94 -11.85 1.44
C ASP A 27 9.15 -10.33 1.24
N VAL A 28 10.26 -9.93 0.60
CA VAL A 28 10.53 -8.53 0.23
C VAL A 28 9.46 -7.96 -0.71
N SER A 29 8.95 -8.76 -1.66
CA SER A 29 7.87 -8.32 -2.57
C SER A 29 6.54 -8.12 -1.85
N THR A 30 6.24 -8.89 -0.80
CA THR A 30 5.03 -8.71 0.01
C THR A 30 5.09 -7.47 0.90
N PHE A 31 6.28 -7.02 1.29
CA PHE A 31 6.47 -5.72 1.96
C PHE A 31 6.40 -4.54 0.98
N ALA A 32 6.58 -4.77 -0.32
CA ALA A 32 6.32 -3.80 -1.37
C ALA A 32 4.82 -3.72 -1.72
N THR A 33 3.94 -3.72 -0.72
CA THR A 33 2.63 -3.10 -0.87
C THR A 33 2.87 -1.61 -1.06
N PHE A 34 2.87 -1.17 -2.32
CA PHE A 34 2.67 0.24 -2.64
C PHE A 34 1.48 0.72 -1.79
N PRO A 35 1.56 1.87 -1.10
CA PRO A 35 0.39 2.43 -0.45
C PRO A 35 -0.63 2.66 -1.56
N GLY A 36 -1.62 1.77 -1.65
CA GLY A 36 -2.74 1.95 -2.57
C GLY A 36 -3.41 3.27 -2.22
N GLU A 37 -3.87 4.00 -3.23
CA GLU A 37 -4.59 5.27 -3.03
C GLU A 37 -5.71 5.04 -2.00
N LYS A 38 -5.65 5.81 -0.92
CA LYS A 38 -6.62 5.70 0.17
C LYS A 38 -7.74 6.69 -0.11
N HIS A 39 -8.95 6.19 -0.27
CA HIS A 39 -10.12 7.03 -0.47
C HIS A 39 -10.84 7.24 0.87
N VAL A 40 -11.24 8.49 1.14
CA VAL A 40 -12.07 8.86 2.28
C VAL A 40 -13.37 9.42 1.74
N VAL A 41 -14.50 8.87 2.18
CA VAL A 41 -15.84 9.35 1.81
C VAL A 41 -16.39 10.16 2.98
N ILE A 42 -16.80 11.40 2.72
CA ILE A 42 -17.50 12.24 3.69
C ILE A 42 -18.99 12.20 3.35
N TYR A 43 -19.76 11.50 4.20
CA TYR A 43 -21.22 11.47 4.12
C TYR A 43 -21.80 12.65 4.90
N ASN A 44 -22.41 13.59 4.18
CA ASN A 44 -22.98 14.78 4.79
C ASN A 44 -24.50 14.67 4.93
N VAL A 45 -24.99 14.52 6.17
CA VAL A 45 -26.44 14.50 6.49
C VAL A 45 -26.98 15.88 6.87
N VAL A 46 -26.15 16.92 6.74
CA VAL A 46 -26.52 18.28 7.13
C VAL A 46 -27.66 18.80 6.22
N PRO A 47 -28.75 19.32 6.81
CA PRO A 47 -29.92 19.75 6.04
C PRO A 47 -29.62 20.96 5.14
N ASN A 48 -30.43 21.12 4.09
CA ASN A 48 -30.31 22.21 3.13
C ASN A 48 -30.22 23.58 3.83
N ARG A 49 -29.28 24.42 3.38
CA ARG A 49 -28.89 25.77 3.89
C ARG A 49 -27.86 25.80 5.02
N GLN A 50 -27.35 24.66 5.48
CA GLN A 50 -26.18 24.60 6.36
C GLN A 50 -24.92 24.21 5.57
N LEU A 51 -23.77 24.76 5.98
CA LEU A 51 -22.47 24.55 5.33
C LEU A 51 -21.61 23.65 6.21
N LEU A 52 -21.06 22.58 5.61
CA LEU A 52 -20.06 21.75 6.26
C LEU A 52 -18.67 22.19 5.79
N TYR A 53 -17.83 22.57 6.74
CA TYR A 53 -16.42 22.87 6.49
C TYR A 53 -15.57 21.70 6.95
N ALA A 54 -14.93 21.01 6.02
CA ALA A 54 -14.03 19.89 6.31
C ALA A 54 -12.59 20.33 6.10
N HIS A 55 -11.75 20.22 7.13
CA HIS A 55 -10.31 20.38 7.00
C HIS A 55 -9.68 19.02 6.73
N CYS A 56 -9.05 18.86 5.57
CA CYS A 56 -8.53 17.57 5.13
C CYS A 56 -7.01 17.61 5.05
N LYS A 57 -6.35 16.93 5.97
CA LYS A 57 -4.89 16.89 6.04
C LYS A 57 -4.39 15.46 6.19
N SER A 58 -3.53 15.06 5.26
CA SER A 58 -2.67 13.88 5.35
C SER A 58 -1.31 14.27 5.92
N SER A 59 -0.49 13.29 6.28
CA SER A 59 0.87 13.51 6.79
C SER A 59 1.75 14.32 5.84
N GLU A 60 1.57 14.14 4.52
CA GLU A 60 2.39 14.75 3.48
C GLU A 60 1.65 15.84 2.68
N ILE A 61 0.31 15.79 2.65
CA ILE A 61 -0.52 16.64 1.79
C ILE A 61 -1.60 17.31 2.64
N ASP A 62 -1.66 18.63 2.57
CA ASP A 62 -2.75 19.42 3.14
C ASP A 62 -3.69 19.87 2.00
N PHE A 63 -4.94 19.39 2.03
CA PHE A 63 -5.98 19.77 1.07
C PHE A 63 -6.69 21.05 1.50
N GLY A 64 -6.37 21.59 2.69
CA GLY A 64 -6.96 22.79 3.24
C GLY A 64 -8.43 22.61 3.61
N MET A 65 -9.13 23.74 3.65
CA MET A 65 -10.54 23.83 4.03
C MET A 65 -11.42 23.60 2.81
N ILE A 66 -12.27 22.58 2.87
CA ILE A 66 -13.23 22.24 1.82
C ILE A 66 -14.63 22.61 2.30
N GLN A 67 -15.34 23.39 1.49
CA GLN A 67 -16.71 23.78 1.75
C GLN A 67 -17.67 22.85 1.00
N ILE A 68 -18.44 22.05 1.75
CA ILE A 68 -19.40 21.10 1.23
C ILE A 68 -20.80 21.72 1.35
N HIS A 69 -21.50 21.80 0.21
CA HIS A 69 -22.84 22.38 0.10
C HIS A 69 -23.91 21.28 0.03
N GLY A 70 -24.85 21.29 0.97
CA GLY A 70 -26.03 20.41 0.94
C GLY A 70 -25.74 18.93 1.21
N ILE A 71 -26.71 18.07 0.88
CA ILE A 71 -26.74 16.61 1.14
C ILE A 71 -25.90 15.83 0.10
N LEU A 72 -24.92 16.46 -0.54
CA LEU A 72 -24.08 15.78 -1.52
C LEU A 72 -22.92 15.06 -0.82
N ASP A 73 -22.81 13.75 -1.08
CA ASP A 73 -21.66 12.96 -0.66
C ASP A 73 -20.40 13.45 -1.39
N PHE A 74 -19.31 13.60 -0.65
CA PHE A 74 -18.04 14.10 -1.19
C PHE A 74 -16.95 13.03 -1.06
N LEU A 75 -16.37 12.63 -2.19
CA LEU A 75 -15.28 11.66 -2.24
C LEU A 75 -13.93 12.39 -2.29
N LEU A 76 -13.07 12.11 -1.33
CA LEU A 76 -11.69 12.58 -1.30
C LEU A 76 -10.72 11.43 -1.58
N THR A 77 -9.81 11.64 -2.51
CA THR A 77 -8.74 10.70 -2.81
C THR A 77 -7.44 11.22 -2.23
N PHE A 78 -6.86 10.45 -1.31
CA PHE A 78 -5.54 10.70 -0.75
C PHE A 78 -4.55 9.74 -1.40
N ARG A 79 -3.49 10.31 -1.98
CA ARG A 79 -2.36 9.56 -2.52
C ARG A 79 -1.28 9.38 -1.45
#